data_AF-A0A2L1KHX1-F1
#
_entry.id   AF-A0A2L1KHX1-F1
#
_cell.length_a   1.000
_cell.length_b   1.000
_cell.length_c   1.000
_cell.angle_alpha   90.00
_cell.angle_beta   90.00
_cell.angle_gamma   90.00
#
_symmetry.space_group_name_H-M   'P 1'
#
loop_
_entity.id
_entity.type
_entity.pdbx_description
1 polymer ?
#
loop_
_entity_poly.entity_id
_entity_poly.type
_entity_poly.pdbx_seq_one_letter_code
_entity_poly.pdbx_strand_id
1 'polypeptide(L)'
;MGWHHDAYDPMHLICMVYLSDELWTPEDGGLLQLGEGDIDDMGFITKDIHVHSSVSPNHGTLVWCINTNPRWVHQVTAINTDKPRYTLIGQFGYRENVMRSTVRKRYGEALR
;
A
#
# COMPACT_ATOMS: atom_id res chain seq x y z
N MET A 1 -6.17 6.45 10.20
CA MET A 1 -6.18 7.04 8.84
C MET A 1 -7.40 6.47 8.12
N GLY A 2 -8.08 7.27 7.30
CA GLY A 2 -9.19 6.76 6.50
C GLY A 2 -8.70 5.95 5.29
N TRP A 3 -9.63 5.55 4.43
CA TRP A 3 -9.33 4.98 3.12
C TRP A 3 -8.43 5.90 2.31
N HIS A 4 -7.37 5.33 1.75
CA HIS A 4 -6.43 6.01 0.87
C HIS A 4 -5.80 5.02 -0.10
N HIS A 5 -5.20 5.55 -1.16
CA HIS A 5 -4.25 4.84 -1.99
C HIS A 5 -2.91 5.55 -1.90
N ASP A 6 -1.83 4.86 -2.26
CA ASP A 6 -0.47 5.41 -2.21
C ASP A 6 0.07 5.69 -3.63
N ALA A 7 -0.79 5.68 -4.65
CA ALA A 7 -0.45 5.81 -6.07
C ALA A 7 0.13 7.18 -6.50
N TYR A 8 0.56 8.03 -5.57
CA TYR A 8 1.01 9.41 -5.81
C TYR A 8 2.50 9.51 -6.22
N ASP A 9 3.25 8.43 -6.09
CA ASP A 9 4.68 8.33 -6.40
C ASP A 9 4.89 7.22 -7.45
N PRO A 10 6.03 7.13 -8.17
CA PRO A 10 6.26 6.10 -9.19
C PRO A 10 6.43 4.67 -8.60
N MET A 11 5.88 4.45 -7.40
CA MET A 11 5.82 3.21 -6.65
C MET A 11 4.70 2.34 -7.17
N HIS A 12 5.05 1.18 -7.73
CA HIS A 12 4.11 0.24 -8.32
C HIS A 12 3.57 -0.78 -7.33
N LEU A 13 4.33 -1.07 -6.27
CA LEU A 13 4.02 -2.10 -5.28
C LEU A 13 4.29 -1.59 -3.88
N ILE A 14 3.41 -1.96 -2.96
CA ILE A 14 3.61 -1.81 -1.52
C ILE A 14 3.69 -3.21 -0.93
N CYS A 15 4.67 -3.41 -0.06
CA CYS A 15 4.86 -4.63 0.68
C CYS A 15 4.81 -4.30 2.16
N MET A 16 3.95 -4.98 2.90
CA MET A 16 3.78 -4.82 4.34
C MET A 16 4.12 -6.15 5.03
N VAL A 17 5.14 -6.12 5.89
CA VAL A 17 5.53 -7.24 6.74
C VAL A 17 5.05 -6.94 8.15
N TYR A 18 4.26 -7.85 8.73
CA TYR A 18 3.83 -7.74 10.11
C TYR A 18 4.78 -8.48 11.05
N LEU A 19 5.20 -7.78 12.11
CA LEU A 19 6.23 -8.22 13.05
C LEU A 19 5.70 -8.18 14.50
N SER A 20 4.38 -8.27 14.68
CA SER A 20 3.75 -8.27 16.02
C SER A 20 4.21 -9.47 16.83
N ASP A 21 4.61 -9.28 18.09
CA ASP A 21 5.01 -10.38 18.98
C ASP A 21 3.79 -11.13 19.53
N GLU A 22 2.66 -10.43 19.67
CA GLU A 22 1.40 -10.97 20.16
C GLU A 22 0.47 -11.36 19.02
N LEU A 23 -0.42 -12.32 19.28
CA LEU A 23 -1.48 -12.71 18.36
C LEU A 23 -2.57 -11.62 18.32
N TRP A 24 -2.86 -11.15 17.11
CA TRP A 24 -3.93 -10.23 16.77
C TRP A 24 -5.17 -10.98 16.28
N THR A 25 -6.29 -10.78 16.97
CA THR A 25 -7.61 -11.25 16.55
C THR A 25 -8.42 -10.10 15.93
N PRO A 26 -9.53 -10.38 15.22
CA PRO A 26 -10.38 -9.33 14.66
C PRO A 26 -10.87 -8.31 15.70
N GLU A 27 -11.10 -8.73 16.94
CA GLU A 27 -11.64 -7.90 18.02
C GLU A 27 -10.63 -6.85 18.50
N ASP A 28 -9.32 -7.14 18.40
CA ASP A 28 -8.23 -6.22 18.73
C ASP A 28 -8.21 -4.99 17.79
N GLY A 29 -8.87 -5.07 16.64
CA GLY A 29 -8.83 -4.05 15.61
C GLY A 29 -7.48 -4.01 14.89
N GLY A 30 -7.05 -2.83 14.41
CA GLY A 30 -5.77 -2.67 13.70
C GLY A 30 -5.64 -3.47 12.40
N LEU A 31 -6.76 -3.95 11.86
CA LEU A 31 -6.82 -4.77 10.65
C LEU A 31 -6.48 -3.92 9.45
N LEU A 32 -5.69 -4.46 8.52
CA LEU A 32 -5.57 -3.88 7.20
C LEU A 32 -6.78 -4.30 6.37
N GLN A 33 -7.62 -3.34 6.03
CA GLN A 33 -8.71 -3.54 5.09
C GLN A 33 -8.25 -3.17 3.69
N LEU A 34 -8.53 -4.05 2.75
CA LEU A 34 -8.27 -3.86 1.32
C LEU A 34 -9.61 -3.72 0.63
N GLY A 35 -9.73 -2.69 -0.20
CA GLY A 35 -10.98 -2.40 -0.88
C GLY A 35 -10.75 -1.77 -2.24
N GLU A 36 -11.86 -1.56 -2.93
CA GLU A 36 -11.94 -0.88 -4.20
C GLU A 36 -12.94 0.26 -4.11
N GLY A 37 -12.56 1.43 -4.61
CA GLY A 37 -13.40 2.62 -4.62
C GLY A 37 -13.30 3.39 -5.92
N ASP A 38 -14.31 4.21 -6.16
CA ASP A 38 -14.27 5.19 -7.23
C ASP A 38 -13.42 6.40 -6.86
N ILE A 39 -12.83 7.00 -7.88
CA ILE A 39 -11.99 8.19 -7.79
C ILE A 39 -12.58 9.30 -8.68
N ASP A 40 -12.41 10.56 -8.29
CA ASP A 40 -12.73 11.69 -9.16
C ASP A 40 -11.59 11.99 -10.14
N ASP A 41 -11.82 12.98 -10.99
CA ASP A 41 -10.85 13.50 -11.96
C ASP A 41 -9.58 14.05 -11.31
N MET A 42 -9.61 14.31 -10.00
CA MET A 42 -8.48 14.81 -9.21
C MET A 42 -7.75 13.68 -8.47
N GLY A 43 -8.23 12.43 -8.57
CA GLY A 43 -7.66 11.26 -7.92
C GLY A 43 -8.03 11.15 -6.44
N PHE A 44 -9.07 11.81 -5.97
CA PHE A 44 -9.60 11.62 -4.62
C PHE A 44 -10.70 10.56 -4.60
N ILE A 45 -10.81 9.83 -3.49
CA ILE A 45 -11.84 8.80 -3.28
C ILE A 45 -13.21 9.47 -3.12
N THR A 46 -14.18 9.10 -3.98
CA THR A 46 -15.44 9.85 -4.11
C THR A 46 -16.61 9.31 -3.31
N LYS A 47 -16.73 7.97 -3.13
CA LYS A 47 -17.52 7.23 -2.11
C LYS A 47 -17.72 5.75 -2.52
N ASP A 48 -18.26 4.98 -1.57
CA ASP A 48 -18.53 3.52 -1.61
C ASP A 48 -17.30 2.65 -1.86
N ILE A 49 -16.55 2.42 -0.79
CA ILE A 49 -15.50 1.40 -0.80
C ILE A 49 -16.13 0.02 -0.64
N HIS A 50 -15.95 -0.82 -1.66
CA HIS A 50 -16.22 -2.24 -1.54
C HIS A 50 -15.03 -2.92 -0.85
N VAL A 51 -15.24 -3.41 0.38
CA VAL A 51 -14.20 -4.11 1.13
C VAL A 51 -14.08 -5.54 0.60
N HIS A 52 -12.92 -5.88 0.04
CA HIS A 52 -12.63 -7.21 -0.50
C HIS A 52 -12.00 -8.13 0.55
N SER A 53 -11.17 -7.57 1.44
CA SER A 53 -10.44 -8.38 2.43
C SER A 53 -10.09 -7.58 3.68
N SER A 54 -9.86 -8.31 4.77
CA SER A 54 -9.34 -7.79 6.04
C SER A 54 -8.25 -8.73 6.53
N VAL A 55 -7.08 -8.17 6.87
CA VAL A 55 -5.90 -8.93 7.27
C VAL A 55 -5.48 -8.51 8.67
N SER A 56 -5.44 -9.47 9.60
CA SER A 56 -4.88 -9.27 10.94
C SER A 56 -3.35 -9.11 10.86
N PRO A 57 -2.76 -8.16 11.60
CA PRO A 57 -1.33 -7.87 11.54
C PRO A 57 -0.50 -8.88 12.34
N ASN A 58 -0.65 -10.17 12.07
CA ASN A 58 0.02 -11.25 12.78
C ASN A 58 1.46 -11.45 12.28
N HIS A 59 2.35 -11.85 13.19
CA HIS A 59 3.75 -12.15 12.86
C HIS A 59 3.90 -13.00 11.60
N GLY A 60 4.83 -12.65 10.72
CA GLY A 60 5.12 -13.40 9.50
C GLY A 60 4.08 -13.22 8.39
N THR A 61 3.06 -12.40 8.61
CA THR A 61 2.08 -12.05 7.57
C THR A 61 2.68 -11.03 6.61
N LEU A 62 2.60 -11.34 5.32
CA LEU A 62 3.10 -10.51 4.23
C LEU A 62 1.93 -10.10 3.33
N VAL A 63 1.75 -8.80 3.13
CA VAL A 63 0.72 -8.26 2.23
C VAL A 63 1.38 -7.47 1.12
N TRP A 64 0.98 -7.79 -0.12
CA TRP A 64 1.41 -7.09 -1.32
C TRP A 64 0.22 -6.33 -1.91
N CYS A 65 0.35 -5.02 -2.07
CA CYS A 65 -0.67 -4.17 -2.68
C CYS A 65 -0.14 -3.60 -3.99
N ILE A 66 -0.95 -3.71 -5.05
CA ILE A 66 -0.69 -2.98 -6.30
C ILE A 66 -0.99 -1.51 -6.05
N ASN A 67 -0.02 -0.66 -6.38
CA ASN A 67 -0.08 0.76 -6.15
C ASN A 67 -0.16 1.58 -7.45
N THR A 68 -0.35 0.93 -8.59
CA THR A 68 -0.44 1.58 -9.90
C THR A 68 -1.86 2.04 -10.26
N ASN A 69 -2.88 1.54 -9.57
CA ASN A 69 -4.27 1.91 -9.83
C ASN A 69 -4.87 2.53 -8.56
N PRO A 70 -5.18 3.84 -8.55
CA PRO A 70 -5.68 4.57 -7.39
C PRO A 70 -7.07 4.12 -6.90
N ARG A 71 -7.78 3.28 -7.66
CA ARG A 71 -9.04 2.65 -7.20
C ARG A 71 -8.82 1.57 -6.16
N TRP A 72 -7.63 0.97 -6.11
CA TRP A 72 -7.26 0.04 -5.05
C TRP A 72 -6.83 0.81 -3.82
N VAL A 73 -7.67 0.75 -2.80
CA VAL A 73 -7.52 1.52 -1.58
C VAL A 73 -7.34 0.60 -0.39
N HIS A 74 -6.74 1.15 0.65
CA HIS A 74 -6.59 0.44 1.90
C HIS A 74 -6.79 1.38 3.09
N GLN A 75 -7.11 0.79 4.23
CA GLN A 75 -7.11 1.49 5.51
C GLN A 75 -6.69 0.53 6.63
N VAL A 76 -6.30 1.12 7.76
CA VAL A 76 -6.10 0.38 9.01
C VAL A 76 -7.24 0.71 9.95
N THR A 77 -7.97 -0.30 10.42
CA THR A 77 -9.07 -0.09 11.38
C THR A 77 -8.54 0.45 12.72
N ALA A 78 -9.42 1.04 13.52
CA ALA A 78 -9.07 1.48 14.86
C ALA A 78 -8.48 0.30 15.67
N ILE A 79 -7.44 0.58 16.45
CA ILE A 79 -6.87 -0.38 17.40
C ILE A 79 -7.68 -0.27 18.69
N ASN A 80 -8.18 -1.40 19.19
CA ASN A 80 -9.06 -1.48 20.36
C ASN A 80 -8.37 -2.17 21.55
N THR A 81 -7.05 -2.30 21.51
CA THR A 81 -6.22 -3.06 22.46
C THR A 81 -4.91 -2.31 22.74
N ASP A 82 -4.23 -2.67 23.82
CA ASP A 82 -2.93 -2.07 24.20
C ASP A 82 -1.73 -2.81 23.56
N LYS A 83 -1.97 -3.87 22.79
CA LYS A 83 -0.94 -4.64 22.09
C LYS A 83 -0.17 -3.75 21.10
N PRO A 84 1.17 -3.80 21.05
CA PRO A 84 1.93 -3.07 20.05
C PRO A 84 1.74 -3.68 18.65
N ARG A 85 1.46 -2.82 17.66
CA ARG A 85 1.32 -3.20 16.24
C ARG A 85 2.59 -2.80 15.48
N TYR A 86 3.46 -3.76 15.17
CA TYR A 86 4.66 -3.50 14.38
C TYR A 86 4.45 -3.87 12.91
N THR A 87 4.84 -2.94 12.02
CA THR A 87 4.76 -3.14 10.57
C THR A 87 5.98 -2.53 9.91
N LEU A 88 6.62 -3.28 9.02
CA LEU A 88 7.62 -2.77 8.10
C LEU A 88 6.97 -2.59 6.74
N ILE A 89 7.03 -1.38 6.19
CA ILE A 89 6.43 -1.05 4.89
C ILE A 89 7.55 -0.73 3.91
N GLY A 90 7.60 -1.49 2.82
CA GLY A 90 8.47 -1.25 1.68
C GLY A 90 7.65 -0.83 0.47
N GLN A 91 8.06 0.24 -0.19
CA GLN A 91 7.47 0.65 -1.47
C GLN A 91 8.47 0.39 -2.58
N PHE A 92 8.01 -0.27 -3.64
CA PHE A 92 8.82 -0.66 -4.79
C PHE A 92 8.26 -0.02 -6.04
N GLY A 93 9.12 0.63 -6.81
CA GLY A 93 8.74 1.32 -8.02
C GLY A 93 9.93 1.68 -8.88
N TYR A 94 9.65 2.44 -9.92
CA TYR A 94 10.70 2.99 -10.75
C TYR A 94 11.11 4.36 -10.20
N ARG A 95 12.40 4.66 -10.11
CA ARG A 95 12.84 6.05 -9.94
C ARG A 95 12.99 6.65 -11.33
N GLU A 96 12.05 7.51 -11.75
CA GLU A 96 12.15 8.23 -13.02
C GLU A 96 13.50 8.97 -13.16
N ASN A 97 13.99 9.52 -12.04
CA ASN A 97 15.28 10.22 -11.96
C ASN A 97 16.51 9.32 -12.22
N VAL A 98 16.42 8.01 -11.94
CA VAL A 98 17.52 7.05 -12.19
C VAL A 98 17.53 6.61 -13.66
N MET A 99 16.36 6.44 -14.29
CA MET A 99 16.30 6.03 -15.70
C MET A 99 16.64 7.20 -16.65
N ARG A 100 16.16 8.43 -16.39
CA ARG A 100 16.52 9.61 -17.21
C ARG A 100 18.02 9.90 -17.20
N SER A 101 18.67 9.74 -16.05
CA SER A 101 20.09 10.07 -15.88
C SER A 101 21.05 8.95 -16.33
N THR A 102 20.61 7.69 -16.33
CA THR A 102 21.51 6.55 -16.57
C THR A 102 21.23 5.79 -17.86
N VAL A 103 20.01 5.77 -18.41
CA VAL A 103 19.75 5.02 -19.66
C VAL A 103 20.44 5.70 -20.84
N ARG A 104 20.28 7.02 -21.01
CA ARG A 104 21.02 7.79 -22.03
C ARG A 104 22.53 7.68 -21.87
N LYS A 105 23.02 7.68 -20.63
CA LYS A 105 24.46 7.56 -20.32
C LYS A 105 25.02 6.16 -20.56
N ARG A 106 24.21 5.12 -20.37
CA ARG A 106 24.65 3.71 -20.39
C ARG A 106 24.37 3.01 -21.71
N TYR A 107 23.37 3.46 -22.48
CA TYR A 107 22.90 2.79 -23.70
C TYR A 107 22.83 3.70 -24.93
N GLY A 108 23.16 4.99 -24.80
CA GLY A 108 23.19 5.93 -25.93
C GLY A 108 21.80 6.31 -26.46
N GLU A 109 21.74 7.29 -27.36
CA GLU A 109 20.48 7.87 -27.89
C GLU A 109 19.66 6.95 -28.81
N ALA A 110 20.05 5.68 -28.95
CA ALA A 110 19.57 4.80 -30.01
C ALA A 110 18.41 3.88 -29.58
N LEU A 111 17.38 4.44 -28.93
CA LEU A 111 16.09 3.74 -28.79
C LEU A 111 14.98 4.72 -29.17
N ARG A 112 14.68 4.75 -30.48
CA ARG A 112 13.43 5.25 -31.05
C ARG A 112 12.60 4.06 -31.50
#